data_AF-A0A810MZR9-F1
#
_entry.id   AF-A0A810MZR9-F1
#
_cell.length_a   1.000
_cell.length_b   1.000
_cell.length_c   1.000
_cell.angle_alpha   90.00
_cell.angle_beta   90.00
_cell.angle_gamma   90.00
#
_symmetry.space_group_name_H-M   'P 1'
#
loop_
_entity.id
_entity.type
_entity.pdbx_description
1 polymer ?
#
loop_
_entity_poly.entity_id
_entity_poly.type
_entity_poly.pdbx_seq_one_letter_code
_entity_poly.pdbx_strand_id
1 'polypeptide(L)'
;MPRAGLTPAIVVEQAAQLADEIGLDRLTLAGVAQRVGVALPSLYKHVRGAEALHQQLAVRALEELTAEATTAVAGKAGRQALHALAAAFRTYAQRRPGRYAATVRAPDPTDPAHIAAGEGAVNVIYAVLDGYDLSGKRAVDAARCLRSTLHGFIALQAAGGFGLPQDVDRSYERTIDALDRALSTWP
;
A
#
# COMPACT_ATOMS: atom_id res chain seq x y z
N MET A 1 31.91 -12.80 15.66
CA MET A 1 30.87 -11.82 16.05
C MET A 1 29.60 -12.61 16.36
N PRO A 2 29.04 -12.56 17.58
CA PRO A 2 27.75 -13.19 17.85
C PRO A 2 26.70 -12.47 16.98
N ARG A 3 25.97 -13.24 16.16
CA ARG A 3 24.96 -12.70 15.25
C ARG A 3 23.91 -11.93 16.06
N ALA A 4 23.58 -10.71 15.64
CA ALA A 4 22.41 -9.99 16.14
C ALA A 4 21.22 -10.97 16.13
N GLY A 5 20.54 -11.09 17.28
CA GLY A 5 19.48 -12.08 17.47
C GLY A 5 18.41 -11.92 16.40
N LEU A 6 18.35 -12.89 15.47
CA LEU A 6 17.35 -12.89 14.41
C LEU A 6 15.97 -13.02 15.07
N THR A 7 15.05 -12.11 14.73
CA THR A 7 13.66 -12.15 15.18
C THR A 7 12.73 -12.14 13.97
N PRO A 8 11.47 -12.62 14.10
CA PRO A 8 10.48 -12.50 13.03
C PRO A 8 10.35 -11.07 12.50
N ALA A 9 10.35 -10.07 13.39
CA ALA A 9 10.28 -8.65 13.00
C ALA A 9 11.45 -8.20 12.13
N ILE A 10 12.69 -8.62 12.46
CA ILE A 10 13.88 -8.32 11.64
C ILE A 10 13.77 -9.00 10.27
N VAL A 11 13.31 -10.25 10.23
CA VAL A 11 13.13 -10.97 8.96
C VAL A 11 12.12 -10.27 8.06
N VAL A 12 10.97 -9.86 8.60
CA VAL A 12 9.93 -9.14 7.85
C VAL A 12 10.44 -7.79 7.36
N GLU A 13 11.15 -7.02 8.19
CA GLU A 13 11.72 -5.73 7.76
C GLU A 13 12.74 -5.92 6.64
N GLN A 14 13.64 -6.89 6.76
CA GLN A 14 14.65 -7.17 5.74
C GLN A 14 14.02 -7.70 4.45
N ALA A 15 12.96 -8.50 4.55
CA ALA A 15 12.17 -8.92 3.41
C ALA A 15 11.45 -7.74 2.74
N ALA A 16 10.94 -6.78 3.51
CA ALA A 16 10.27 -5.59 2.99
C ALA A 16 11.24 -4.70 2.21
N GLN A 17 12.44 -4.47 2.75
CA GLN A 17 13.50 -3.74 2.05
C GLN A 17 13.95 -4.47 0.78
N LEU A 18 14.14 -5.79 0.87
CA LEU A 18 14.50 -6.59 -0.30
C LEU A 18 13.40 -6.51 -1.38
N ALA A 19 12.13 -6.61 -0.99
CA ALA A 19 11.01 -6.46 -1.92
C ALA A 19 10.99 -5.09 -2.60
N ASP A 20 11.37 -4.01 -1.90
CA ASP A 20 11.48 -2.68 -2.52
C ASP A 20 12.63 -2.61 -3.54
N GLU A 21 13.72 -3.34 -3.31
CA GLU A 21 14.90 -3.36 -4.21
C GLU A 21 14.67 -4.25 -5.44
N ILE A 22 14.08 -5.44 -5.25
CA ILE A 22 13.94 -6.44 -6.31
C ILE A 22 12.49 -6.63 -6.75
N GLY A 23 11.51 -5.93 -6.21
CA GLY A 23 10.10 -6.18 -6.48
C GLY A 23 9.57 -7.42 -5.75
N LEU A 24 8.29 -7.35 -5.38
CA LEU A 24 7.64 -8.36 -4.53
C LEU A 24 7.63 -9.75 -5.18
N ASP A 25 7.41 -9.84 -6.49
CA ASP A 25 7.31 -11.13 -7.20
C ASP A 25 8.64 -11.90 -7.28
N ARG A 26 9.77 -11.20 -7.09
CA ARG A 26 11.11 -11.81 -7.05
C ARG A 26 11.55 -12.15 -5.62
N LEU A 27 10.75 -11.84 -4.61
CA LEU A 27 11.08 -12.11 -3.22
C LEU A 27 11.04 -13.61 -2.93
N THR A 28 12.13 -14.15 -2.35
CA THR A 28 12.21 -15.56 -1.96
C THR A 28 12.79 -15.71 -0.56
N LEU A 29 12.44 -16.79 0.15
CA LEU A 29 13.03 -17.11 1.46
C LEU A 29 14.55 -17.28 1.37
N ALA A 30 15.07 -17.83 0.27
CA ALA A 30 16.50 -17.96 0.04
C ALA A 30 17.18 -16.59 -0.06
N GLY A 31 16.59 -15.66 -0.83
CA GLY A 31 17.10 -14.29 -0.93
C GLY A 31 17.07 -13.55 0.41
N VAL A 32 16.01 -13.74 1.20
CA VAL A 32 15.92 -13.17 2.56
C VAL A 32 16.95 -13.78 3.50
N ALA A 33 17.14 -15.09 3.49
CA ALA A 33 18.16 -15.77 4.30
C ALA A 33 19.57 -15.26 3.98
N GLN A 34 19.88 -15.08 2.69
CA GLN A 34 21.13 -14.50 2.22
C GLN A 34 21.30 -13.06 2.74
N ARG A 35 20.26 -12.22 2.62
CA ARG A 35 20.27 -10.83 3.09
C ARG A 35 20.57 -10.72 4.58
N VAL A 36 19.96 -11.58 5.40
CA VAL A 36 20.16 -11.56 6.86
C VAL A 36 21.37 -12.37 7.33
N GLY A 37 22.14 -12.97 6.40
CA GLY A 37 23.40 -13.66 6.71
C GLY A 37 23.23 -14.99 7.46
N VAL A 38 22.13 -15.71 7.23
CA VAL A 38 21.84 -17.01 7.84
C VAL A 38 21.58 -18.09 6.78
N ALA A 39 21.76 -19.35 7.16
CA ALA A 39 21.35 -20.47 6.32
C ALA A 39 19.82 -20.55 6.23
N LEU A 40 19.28 -20.93 5.07
CA LEU A 40 17.83 -21.04 4.84
C LEU A 40 17.09 -21.87 5.92
N PRO A 41 17.60 -23.03 6.40
CA PRO A 41 16.98 -23.77 7.51
C PRO A 41 16.83 -22.97 8.81
N SER A 42 17.72 -22.00 9.07
CA SER A 42 17.63 -21.15 10.25
C SER A 42 16.52 -20.10 10.13
N LEU A 43 16.19 -19.66 8.89
CA LEU A 43 15.12 -18.70 8.65
C LEU A 43 13.74 -19.26 9.00
N TYR A 44 13.52 -20.57 8.78
CA TYR A 44 12.25 -21.24 9.08
C TYR A 44 11.87 -21.23 10.57
N LYS A 45 12.82 -20.95 11.48
CA LYS A 45 12.52 -20.73 12.90
C LYS A 45 11.77 -19.42 13.17
N HIS A 46 11.78 -18.50 12.22
CA HIS A 46 11.21 -17.16 12.35
C HIS A 46 10.04 -16.92 11.40
N VAL A 47 9.94 -17.68 10.31
CA VAL A 47 8.91 -17.52 9.28
C VAL A 47 8.43 -18.89 8.81
N ARG A 48 7.10 -19.08 8.75
CA ARG A 48 6.47 -20.39 8.47
C ARG A 48 6.46 -20.78 6.98
N GLY A 49 6.96 -19.91 6.10
CA GLY A 49 6.92 -20.12 4.65
C GLY A 49 6.87 -18.81 3.89
N ALA A 50 6.95 -18.89 2.56
CA ALA A 50 6.87 -17.70 1.70
C ALA A 50 5.51 -17.00 1.83
N GLU A 51 4.41 -17.75 1.84
CA GLU A 51 3.07 -17.16 1.97
C GLU A 51 2.90 -16.41 3.30
N ALA A 52 3.31 -17.02 4.42
CA ALA A 52 3.29 -16.36 5.73
C ALA A 52 4.18 -15.11 5.78
N LEU A 53 5.25 -15.04 4.98
CA LEU A 53 6.07 -13.84 4.83
C LEU A 53 5.33 -12.76 4.03
N HIS A 54 4.71 -13.13 2.92
CA HIS A 54 3.91 -12.22 2.10
C HIS A 54 2.73 -11.63 2.90
N GLN A 55 2.06 -12.42 3.73
CA GLN A 55 0.99 -11.95 4.61
C GLN A 55 1.50 -10.92 5.63
N GLN A 56 2.60 -11.22 6.32
CA GLN A 56 3.22 -10.28 7.27
C GLN A 56 3.70 -9.00 6.58
N LEU A 57 4.19 -9.09 5.33
CA LEU A 57 4.55 -7.92 4.53
C LEU A 57 3.32 -7.09 4.15
N ALA A 58 2.21 -7.72 3.77
CA ALA A 58 0.98 -7.05 3.42
C ALA A 58 0.41 -6.29 4.63
N VAL A 59 0.31 -6.95 5.80
CA VAL A 59 -0.10 -6.32 7.06
C VAL A 59 0.75 -5.09 7.35
N ARG A 60 2.07 -5.26 7.36
CA ARG A 60 3.00 -4.17 7.64
C ARG A 60 2.86 -3.00 6.66
N ALA A 61 2.78 -3.31 5.36
CA ALA A 61 2.69 -2.28 4.34
C ALA A 61 1.36 -1.51 4.42
N LEU A 62 0.25 -2.21 4.72
CA LEU A 62 -1.06 -1.60 4.95
C LEU A 62 -1.04 -0.69 6.19
N GLU A 63 -0.43 -1.12 7.30
CA GLU A 63 -0.29 -0.31 8.51
C GLU A 63 0.56 0.95 8.26
N GLU A 64 1.71 0.81 7.58
CA GLU A 64 2.57 1.93 7.21
C GLU A 64 1.83 2.94 6.31
N LEU A 65 1.18 2.46 5.24
CA LEU A 65 0.42 3.29 4.33
C LEU A 65 -0.76 3.99 5.03
N THR A 66 -1.48 3.27 5.89
CA THR A 66 -2.61 3.80 6.66
C THR A 66 -2.16 4.91 7.59
N ALA A 67 -1.05 4.74 8.30
CA ALA A 67 -0.51 5.75 9.20
C ALA A 67 -0.08 7.03 8.46
N GLU A 68 0.60 6.88 7.31
CA GLU A 68 1.01 8.01 6.47
C GLU A 68 -0.21 8.73 5.87
N ALA A 69 -1.17 7.99 5.34
CA ALA A 69 -2.40 8.54 4.78
C ALA A 69 -3.23 9.27 5.85
N THR A 70 -3.40 8.67 7.04
CA THR A 70 -4.12 9.29 8.17
C THR A 70 -3.48 10.62 8.57
N THR A 71 -2.15 10.65 8.68
CA THR A 71 -1.42 11.88 8.99
C THR A 71 -1.58 12.91 7.87
N ALA A 72 -1.54 12.49 6.61
CA ALA A 72 -1.68 13.36 5.46
C ALA A 72 -3.07 14.02 5.40
N VAL A 73 -4.14 13.30 5.74
CA VAL A 73 -5.52 13.83 5.68
C VAL A 73 -5.94 14.58 6.95
N ALA A 74 -5.20 14.46 8.06
CA ALA A 74 -5.54 15.10 9.32
C ALA A 74 -5.80 16.62 9.16
N GLY A 75 -6.94 17.06 9.70
CA GLY A 75 -7.38 18.46 9.66
C GLY A 75 -7.85 18.97 8.29
N LYS A 76 -8.03 18.08 7.31
CA LYS A 76 -8.47 18.42 5.95
C LYS A 76 -9.84 17.80 5.65
N ALA A 77 -10.58 18.40 4.72
CA ALA A 77 -11.85 17.88 4.22
C ALA A 77 -11.99 18.14 2.70
N GLY A 78 -12.95 17.46 2.07
CA GLY A 78 -13.25 17.58 0.64
C GLY A 78 -12.01 17.47 -0.24
N ARG A 79 -11.89 18.38 -1.21
CA ARG A 79 -10.78 18.43 -2.18
C ARG A 79 -9.40 18.35 -1.52
N GLN A 80 -9.18 19.05 -0.40
CA GLN A 80 -7.86 19.06 0.26
C GLN A 80 -7.50 17.70 0.86
N ALA A 81 -8.48 17.01 1.46
CA ALA A 81 -8.26 15.67 2.01
C ALA A 81 -8.03 14.65 0.88
N LEU A 82 -8.79 14.75 -0.22
CA LEU A 82 -8.63 13.88 -1.39
C LEU A 82 -7.22 14.01 -2.01
N HIS A 83 -6.76 15.25 -2.22
CA HIS A 83 -5.42 15.52 -2.74
C HIS A 83 -4.32 15.00 -1.80
N ALA A 84 -4.47 15.21 -0.49
CA ALA A 84 -3.50 14.72 0.49
C ALA A 84 -3.44 13.19 0.54
N LEU A 85 -4.59 12.51 0.47
CA LEU A 85 -4.69 11.06 0.41
C LEU A 85 -4.00 10.51 -0.84
N ALA A 86 -4.31 11.08 -2.01
CA ALA A 86 -3.72 10.69 -3.28
C ALA A 86 -2.19 10.84 -3.25
N ALA A 87 -1.69 12.00 -2.80
CA ALA A 87 -0.27 12.26 -2.66
C ALA A 87 0.43 11.25 -1.72
N ALA A 88 -0.19 10.89 -0.58
CA ALA A 88 0.34 9.90 0.34
C ALA A 88 0.48 8.52 -0.33
N PHE A 89 -0.56 8.06 -1.04
CA PHE A 89 -0.54 6.79 -1.77
C PHE A 89 0.56 6.76 -2.82
N ARG A 90 0.66 7.80 -3.65
CA ARG A 90 1.66 7.88 -4.73
C ARG A 90 3.09 7.96 -4.18
N THR A 91 3.32 8.79 -3.16
CA THR A 91 4.63 8.95 -2.53
C THR A 91 5.09 7.66 -1.85
N TYR A 92 4.18 6.97 -1.14
CA TYR A 92 4.48 5.68 -0.54
C TYR A 92 4.86 4.66 -1.62
N ALA A 93 4.07 4.55 -2.70
CA ALA A 93 4.33 3.63 -3.79
C ALA A 93 5.67 3.86 -4.50
N GLN A 94 6.05 5.13 -4.70
CA GLN A 94 7.34 5.49 -5.31
C GLN A 94 8.52 5.16 -4.38
N ARG A 95 8.38 5.40 -3.08
CA ARG A 95 9.43 5.16 -2.09
C ARG A 95 9.57 3.68 -1.72
N ARG A 96 8.47 2.93 -1.76
CA ARG A 96 8.34 1.56 -1.27
C ARG A 96 7.59 0.65 -2.27
N PRO A 97 8.11 0.47 -3.50
CA PRO A 97 7.36 -0.20 -4.57
C PRO A 97 7.02 -1.67 -4.26
N GLY A 98 7.89 -2.39 -3.56
CA GLY A 98 7.66 -3.79 -3.19
C GLY A 98 6.65 -3.93 -2.06
N ARG A 99 6.74 -3.07 -1.04
CA ARG A 99 5.74 -3.01 0.04
C ARG A 99 4.38 -2.60 -0.50
N TYR A 100 4.34 -1.58 -1.36
CA TYR A 100 3.11 -1.12 -1.97
C TYR A 100 2.42 -2.22 -2.78
N ALA A 101 3.17 -2.99 -3.58
CA ALA A 101 2.62 -4.13 -4.30
C ALA A 101 1.96 -5.16 -3.35
N ALA A 102 2.44 -5.31 -2.11
CA ALA A 102 1.85 -6.24 -1.13
C ALA A 102 0.48 -5.75 -0.61
N THR A 103 0.21 -4.44 -0.64
CA THR A 103 -1.05 -3.84 -0.15
C THR A 103 -2.25 -4.13 -1.05
N VAL A 104 -2.04 -4.54 -2.30
CA VAL A 104 -3.10 -4.72 -3.31
C VAL A 104 -3.79 -6.08 -3.17
N ARG A 105 -3.11 -7.08 -2.59
CA ARG A 105 -3.68 -8.42 -2.42
C ARG A 105 -4.89 -8.37 -1.48
N ALA A 106 -5.88 -9.22 -1.74
CA ALA A 106 -7.00 -9.39 -0.83
C ALA A 106 -6.48 -9.92 0.52
N PRO A 107 -7.01 -9.43 1.65
CA PRO A 107 -6.73 -10.00 2.96
C PRO A 107 -7.02 -11.51 2.98
N ASP A 108 -6.16 -12.27 3.65
CA ASP A 108 -6.42 -13.68 3.90
C ASP A 108 -7.59 -13.77 4.91
N PRO A 109 -8.71 -14.44 4.57
CA PRO A 109 -9.88 -14.53 5.45
C PRO A 109 -9.60 -15.30 6.76
N THR A 110 -8.47 -16.00 6.84
CA THR A 110 -8.03 -16.74 8.03
C THR A 110 -6.99 -16.00 8.86
N ASP A 111 -6.56 -14.81 8.43
CA ASP A 111 -5.59 -13.96 9.15
C ASP A 111 -6.27 -12.68 9.69
N PRO A 112 -6.64 -12.66 10.99
CA PRO A 112 -7.28 -11.49 11.61
C PRO A 112 -6.44 -10.22 11.54
N ALA A 113 -5.10 -10.31 11.53
CA ALA A 113 -4.24 -9.13 11.45
C ALA A 113 -4.30 -8.52 10.04
N HIS A 114 -4.33 -9.36 9.00
CA HIS A 114 -4.47 -8.91 7.62
C HIS A 114 -5.85 -8.28 7.36
N ILE A 115 -6.90 -8.87 7.92
CA ILE A 115 -8.26 -8.30 7.86
C ILE A 115 -8.27 -6.91 8.51
N ALA A 116 -7.78 -6.79 9.75
CA ALA A 116 -7.76 -5.52 10.47
C ALA A 116 -6.93 -4.43 9.77
N ALA A 117 -5.77 -4.78 9.22
CA ALA A 117 -4.93 -3.86 8.47
C ALA A 117 -5.63 -3.39 7.17
N GLY A 118 -6.31 -4.29 6.47
CA GLY A 118 -7.11 -3.97 5.29
C GLY A 118 -8.30 -3.05 5.61
N GLU A 119 -9.01 -3.31 6.70
CA GLU A 119 -10.08 -2.46 7.20
C GLU A 119 -9.58 -1.06 7.55
N GLY A 120 -8.44 -0.95 8.25
CA GLY A 120 -7.80 0.32 8.57
C GLY A 120 -7.51 1.17 7.33
N ALA A 121 -6.92 0.56 6.30
CA ALA A 121 -6.61 1.25 5.05
C ALA A 121 -7.88 1.76 4.33
N VAL A 122 -8.94 0.95 4.31
CA VAL A 122 -10.23 1.32 3.72
C VAL A 122 -10.93 2.41 4.54
N ASN A 123 -10.83 2.39 5.86
CA ASN A 123 -11.45 3.38 6.73
C ASN A 123 -10.89 4.80 6.51
N VAL A 124 -9.60 4.94 6.20
CA VAL A 124 -9.03 6.25 5.84
C VAL A 124 -9.65 6.78 4.55
N ILE A 125 -9.93 5.92 3.58
CA ILE A 125 -10.63 6.29 2.34
C ILE A 125 -12.06 6.74 2.67
N TYR A 126 -12.78 5.99 3.50
CA TYR A 126 -14.13 6.38 3.91
C TYR A 126 -14.17 7.70 4.67
N ALA A 127 -13.18 7.99 5.53
CA ALA A 127 -13.08 9.27 6.22
C ALA A 127 -12.93 10.46 5.25
N VAL A 128 -12.24 10.28 4.12
CA VAL A 128 -12.17 11.31 3.07
C VAL A 128 -13.51 11.44 2.34
N LEU A 129 -14.17 10.33 2.05
CA LEU A 129 -15.48 10.31 1.36
C LEU A 129 -16.61 10.90 2.20
N ASP A 130 -16.50 10.88 3.53
CA ASP A 130 -17.44 11.57 4.43
C ASP A 130 -17.49 13.07 4.14
N GLY A 131 -16.35 13.69 3.76
CA GLY A 131 -16.29 15.09 3.32
C GLY A 131 -16.99 15.38 1.99
N TYR A 132 -17.56 14.37 1.34
CA TYR A 132 -18.41 14.47 0.14
C TYR A 132 -19.85 14.00 0.41
N ASP A 133 -20.24 13.85 1.69
CA ASP A 133 -21.56 13.35 2.12
C ASP A 133 -21.89 11.94 1.56
N LEU A 134 -20.87 11.11 1.35
CA LEU A 134 -21.00 9.75 0.81
C LEU A 134 -21.00 8.73 1.94
N SER A 135 -22.12 8.02 2.08
CA SER A 135 -22.30 6.98 3.09
C SER A 135 -22.95 5.71 2.51
N GLY A 136 -22.93 4.62 3.29
CA GLY A 136 -23.57 3.35 2.94
C GLY A 136 -23.09 2.78 1.60
N LYS A 137 -24.02 2.29 0.78
CA LYS A 137 -23.70 1.68 -0.53
C LYS A 137 -23.00 2.66 -1.49
N ARG A 138 -23.38 3.95 -1.45
CA ARG A 138 -22.77 4.99 -2.29
C ARG A 138 -21.30 5.18 -1.94
N ALA A 139 -20.96 5.17 -0.65
CA ALA A 139 -19.57 5.21 -0.20
C ALA A 139 -18.76 4.00 -0.69
N VAL A 140 -19.34 2.79 -0.68
CA VAL A 140 -18.65 1.58 -1.16
C VAL A 140 -18.27 1.71 -2.64
N ASP A 141 -19.20 2.16 -3.48
CA ASP A 141 -18.96 2.32 -4.92
C ASP A 141 -17.96 3.46 -5.19
N ALA A 142 -18.06 4.57 -4.46
CA ALA A 142 -17.12 5.68 -4.52
C ALA A 142 -15.71 5.27 -4.08
N ALA A 143 -15.59 4.52 -2.99
CA ALA A 143 -14.31 3.99 -2.49
C ALA A 143 -13.65 3.08 -3.51
N ARG A 144 -14.43 2.20 -4.17
CA ARG A 144 -13.92 1.35 -5.26
C ARG A 144 -13.44 2.18 -6.44
N CYS A 145 -14.18 3.20 -6.86
CA CYS A 145 -13.79 4.10 -7.95
C CYS A 145 -12.50 4.85 -7.64
N LEU A 146 -12.43 5.52 -6.48
CA LEU A 146 -11.27 6.25 -6.02
C LEU A 146 -10.05 5.33 -5.93
N ARG A 147 -10.18 4.21 -5.19
CA ARG A 147 -9.07 3.28 -4.96
C ARG A 147 -8.56 2.66 -6.26
N SER A 148 -9.46 2.26 -7.18
CA SER A 148 -9.08 1.70 -8.48
C SER A 148 -8.36 2.73 -9.35
N THR A 149 -8.81 3.98 -9.33
CA THR A 149 -8.18 5.07 -10.09
C THR A 149 -6.77 5.35 -9.57
N LEU A 150 -6.59 5.44 -8.24
CA LEU A 150 -5.28 5.67 -7.64
C LEU A 150 -4.31 4.51 -7.93
N HIS A 151 -4.70 3.26 -7.63
CA HIS A 151 -3.86 2.10 -7.89
C HIS A 151 -3.56 1.92 -9.37
N GLY A 152 -4.55 2.13 -10.25
CA GLY A 152 -4.37 2.02 -11.69
C GLY A 152 -3.35 3.02 -12.23
N PHE A 153 -3.44 4.29 -11.81
CA PHE A 153 -2.47 5.30 -12.20
C PHE A 153 -1.06 4.96 -11.70
N ILE A 154 -0.95 4.57 -10.42
CA ILE A 154 0.34 4.24 -9.80
C ILE A 154 0.97 3.00 -10.47
N ALA A 155 0.18 1.97 -10.75
CA ALA A 155 0.65 0.76 -11.43
C ALA A 155 1.13 1.06 -12.85
N LEU A 156 0.37 1.84 -13.62
CA LEU A 156 0.77 2.28 -14.96
C LEU A 156 2.04 3.12 -14.93
N GLN A 157 2.15 4.06 -13.98
CA GLN A 157 3.37 4.86 -13.81
C GLN A 157 4.59 3.99 -13.48
N ALA A 158 4.46 3.06 -12.53
CA ALA A 158 5.54 2.17 -12.12
C ALA A 158 6.01 1.25 -13.26
N ALA A 159 5.09 0.86 -14.16
CA ALA A 159 5.39 0.06 -15.34
C ALA A 159 5.96 0.88 -16.52
N GLY A 160 6.14 2.20 -16.38
CA GLY A 160 6.58 3.07 -17.48
C GLY A 160 5.51 3.29 -18.55
N GLY A 161 4.23 3.06 -18.24
CA GLY A 161 3.12 3.11 -19.18
C GLY A 161 2.77 4.50 -19.71
N PHE A 162 3.32 5.57 -19.14
CA PHE A 162 3.09 6.96 -19.58
C PHE A 162 4.23 7.46 -20.49
N GLY A 163 4.33 6.89 -21.70
CA GLY A 163 5.39 7.22 -22.67
C GLY A 163 5.12 8.42 -23.61
N LEU A 164 3.95 9.06 -23.49
CA LEU A 164 3.60 10.25 -24.29
C LEU A 164 4.28 11.52 -23.73
N PRO A 165 4.53 12.56 -24.55
CA PRO A 165 5.26 13.76 -24.15
C PRO A 165 4.41 14.73 -23.31
N GLN A 166 3.86 14.24 -22.20
CA GLN A 166 3.10 15.00 -21.23
C GLN A 166 3.64 14.72 -19.84
N ASP A 167 3.70 15.75 -19.01
CA ASP A 167 4.10 15.58 -17.61
C ASP A 167 3.11 14.65 -16.87
N VAL A 168 3.68 13.63 -16.22
CA VAL A 168 2.94 12.63 -15.43
C VAL A 168 2.38 13.27 -14.16
N ASP A 169 3.10 14.22 -13.54
CA ASP A 169 2.64 14.89 -12.33
C ASP A 169 1.42 15.75 -12.62
N ARG A 170 1.48 16.57 -13.67
CA ARG A 170 0.30 17.27 -14.20
C ARG A 170 -0.87 16.33 -14.47
N SER A 171 -0.62 15.16 -15.07
CA SER A 171 -1.68 14.21 -15.40
C SER A 171 -2.31 13.62 -14.15
N TYR A 172 -1.50 13.33 -13.12
CA TYR A 172 -1.98 12.86 -11.82
C TYR A 172 -2.88 13.89 -11.15
N GLU A 173 -2.43 15.15 -11.05
CA GLU A 173 -3.21 16.25 -10.47
C GLU A 173 -4.57 16.41 -11.17
N ARG A 174 -4.60 16.31 -12.51
CA ARG A 174 -5.84 16.36 -13.30
C ARG A 174 -6.76 15.17 -13.03
N THR A 175 -6.21 13.97 -12.81
CA THR A 175 -7.00 12.80 -12.39
C THR A 175 -7.64 13.03 -11.03
N ILE A 176 -6.92 13.60 -10.06
CA ILE A 176 -7.47 13.88 -8.73
C ILE A 176 -8.53 14.98 -8.78
N ASP A 177 -8.31 16.04 -9.57
CA ASP A 177 -9.32 17.07 -9.81
C ASP A 177 -10.59 16.54 -10.50
N ALA A 178 -10.46 15.53 -11.36
CA ALA A 178 -11.61 14.89 -11.98
C ALA A 178 -12.39 14.03 -10.96
N LEU A 179 -11.66 13.30 -10.09
CA LEU A 179 -12.25 12.55 -8.99
C LEU A 179 -12.99 13.46 -8.01
N ASP A 180 -12.41 14.61 -7.64
CA ASP A 180 -13.04 15.60 -6.78
C ASP A 180 -14.44 15.99 -7.29
N ARG A 181 -14.53 16.38 -8.57
CA ARG A 181 -15.80 16.72 -9.21
C ARG A 181 -16.77 15.56 -9.24
N ALA A 182 -16.29 14.37 -9.60
CA ALA A 182 -17.12 13.17 -9.67
C ALA A 182 -17.70 12.79 -8.30
N LEU A 183 -16.90 12.91 -7.24
CA LEU A 183 -17.32 12.65 -5.87
C LEU A 183 -18.31 13.70 -5.36
N SER A 184 -18.13 14.98 -5.71
CA SER A 184 -19.09 16.05 -5.38
C SER A 184 -20.47 15.88 -6.02
N THR A 185 -20.55 15.19 -7.16
CA THR A 185 -21.81 14.94 -7.87
C THR A 185 -22.08 13.44 -8.06
N TRP A 186 -21.68 12.63 -7.07
CA TRP A 186 -21.78 11.17 -7.16
C TRP A 186 -23.22 10.72 -7.44
N PRO A 187 -23.46 9.75 -8.34
CA PRO A 187 -24.80 9.28 -8.67
C PRO A 187 -25.52 8.56 -7.51
#